data_AF-E2BRX1-F1
#
_entry.id   AF-E2BRX1-F1
#
_cell.length_a   1.000
_cell.length_b   1.000
_cell.length_c   1.000
_cell.angle_alpha   90.00
_cell.angle_beta   90.00
_cell.angle_gamma   90.00
#
_symmetry.space_group_name_H-M   'P 1'
#
loop_
_entity.id
_entity.type
_entity.pdbx_description
1 polymer ?
#
loop_
_entity_poly.entity_id
_entity_poly.type
_entity_poly.pdbx_seq_one_letter_code
_entity_poly.pdbx_strand_id
1 'polypeptide(L)' 'KGDQGINSLDTACREHDIAYSRSNNLTDRHTADEILAVKARKRITSKDSTLGERAAAAAVWAAMKAKTK' A
#
# COMPACT_ATOMS: atom_id res chain seq x y z
N LYS A 1 -3.85 -9.21 26.02
CA LYS A 1 -2.81 -8.33 25.42
C LYS A 1 -2.37 -9.01 24.12
N GLY A 2 -2.75 -8.49 22.95
CA GLY A 2 -2.39 -9.13 21.67
C GLY A 2 -3.13 -8.67 20.42
N ASP A 3 -4.22 -7.91 20.54
CA ASP A 3 -5.09 -7.57 19.40
C ASP A 3 -4.81 -6.17 18.83
N GLN A 4 -3.62 -5.96 18.28
CA GLN A 4 -3.38 -4.81 17.40
C GLN A 4 -2.66 -5.26 16.14
N GLY A 5 -3.28 -6.23 15.48
CA GLY A 5 -3.02 -6.56 14.07
C GLY A 5 -3.62 -5.53 13.13
N ILE A 6 -3.45 -4.23 13.40
CA ILE A 6 -3.62 -3.21 12.36
C ILE A 6 -2.35 -3.28 11.52
N ASN A 7 -2.30 -4.27 10.63
CA ASN A 7 -1.21 -4.47 9.69
C ASN A 7 -0.89 -3.12 9.02
N SER A 8 0.37 -2.67 9.04
CA SER A 8 0.73 -1.36 8.47
C SER A 8 0.44 -1.26 6.97
N LEU A 9 0.25 -2.39 6.28
CA LEU A 9 -0.27 -2.44 4.92
C LEU A 9 -1.72 -1.96 4.82
N ASP A 10 -2.56 -2.33 5.78
CA ASP A 10 -3.97 -1.93 5.84
C ASP A 10 -4.11 -0.42 6.03
N THR A 11 -3.31 0.15 6.95
CA THR A 11 -3.21 1.60 7.12
C THR A 11 -2.79 2.30 5.83
N ALA A 12 -1.79 1.77 5.12
CA ALA A 12 -1.33 2.34 3.86
C ALA A 12 -2.41 2.27 2.76
N CYS A 13 -3.17 1.17 2.70
CA CYS A 13 -4.29 1.01 1.78
C CYS A 13 -5.41 2.01 2.07
N ARG A 14 -5.72 2.23 3.35
CA ARG A 14 -6.72 3.20 3.79
C ARG A 14 -6.31 4.64 3.49
N GLU A 15 -5.05 5.00 3.73
CA GLU A 15 -4.52 6.32 3.36
C GLU A 15 -4.62 6.56 1.85
N HIS A 16 -4.29 5.53 1.05
CA HIS A 16 -4.40 5.60 -0.40
C HIS A 16 -5.84 5.80 -0.86
N ASP A 17 -6.80 5.04 -0.33
CA ASP A 17 -8.22 5.16 -0.71
C ASP A 17 -8.76 6.57 -0.44
N ILE A 18 -8.39 7.17 0.69
CA ILE A 18 -8.76 8.55 1.04
C ILE A 18 -8.14 9.55 0.06
N ALA A 19 -6.86 9.41 -0.26
CA ALA A 19 -6.19 10.27 -1.23
C ALA A 19 -6.80 10.12 -2.64
N TYR A 20 -7.02 8.89 -3.07
CA TYR A 20 -7.60 8.58 -4.38
C TYR A 20 -9.02 9.13 -4.55
N SER A 21 -9.82 9.06 -3.49
CA SER A 21 -11.19 9.62 -3.45
C SER A 21 -11.20 11.15 -3.44
N ARG A 22 -10.23 11.79 -2.77
CA ARG A 22 -10.10 13.26 -2.75
C ARG A 22 -9.54 13.85 -4.03
N SER A 23 -8.86 13.04 -4.83
CA SER A 23 -8.11 13.52 -5.99
C SER A 23 -8.80 13.19 -7.30
N ASN A 24 -9.26 14.24 -7.98
CA ASN A 24 -9.88 14.13 -9.30
C ASN A 24 -8.86 14.21 -10.45
N ASN A 25 -7.62 14.59 -10.15
CA ASN A 25 -6.53 14.69 -11.12
C ASN A 25 -5.74 13.38 -11.20
N LEU A 26 -5.44 12.96 -12.45
CA LEU A 26 -4.64 11.77 -12.74
C LEU A 26 -3.24 11.85 -12.09
N THR A 27 -2.61 13.02 -12.12
CA THR A 27 -1.27 13.26 -11.55
C THR A 27 -1.20 13.03 -10.04
N ASP A 28 -2.25 13.42 -9.32
CA ASP A 28 -2.31 13.25 -7.87
C ASP A 28 -2.57 11.78 -7.51
N ARG A 29 -3.41 11.09 -8.30
CA ARG A 29 -3.60 9.63 -8.20
C ARG A 29 -2.30 8.86 -8.44
N HIS A 30 -1.51 9.24 -9.46
CA HIS A 30 -0.20 8.64 -9.69
C HIS A 30 0.75 8.83 -8.50
N THR A 31 0.71 10.00 -7.86
CA THR A 31 1.50 10.27 -6.64
C THR A 31 1.05 9.36 -5.50
N ALA A 32 -0.26 9.19 -5.31
CA ALA A 32 -0.80 8.29 -4.29
C ALA A 32 -0.44 6.81 -4.57
N ASP A 33 -0.59 6.34 -5.81
CA ASP A 33 -0.19 5.00 -6.26
C ASP A 33 1.32 4.75 -5.99
N GLU A 34 2.19 5.73 -6.29
CA GLU A 34 3.63 5.62 -6.03
C GLU A 34 3.97 5.54 -4.54
N ILE A 35 3.34 6.38 -3.72
CA ILE A 35 3.51 6.36 -2.26
C ILE A 35 3.06 5.01 -1.70
N LEU A 36 1.92 4.48 -2.14
CA LEU A 36 1.43 3.16 -1.71
C LEU A 36 2.37 2.05 -2.17
N ALA A 37 2.91 2.12 -3.39
CA ALA A 37 3.90 1.17 -3.87
C ALA A 37 5.18 1.18 -3.00
N VAL A 38 5.72 2.36 -2.64
CA VAL A 38 6.90 2.46 -1.76
C VAL A 38 6.63 1.85 -0.38
N LYS A 39 5.49 2.18 0.22
CA LYS A 39 5.07 1.64 1.52
C LYS A 39 4.89 0.11 1.46
N ALA A 40 4.21 -0.40 0.44
CA ALA A 40 4.01 -1.83 0.22
C ALA A 40 5.34 -2.56 0.01
N ARG A 41 6.25 -2.03 -0.82
CA ARG A 41 7.56 -2.61 -1.06
C ARG A 41 8.41 -2.72 0.20
N LYS A 42 8.34 -1.72 1.08
CA LYS A 42 9.01 -1.76 2.38
C LYS A 42 8.49 -2.91 3.26
N ARG A 43 7.19 -3.22 3.21
CA ARG A 43 6.60 -4.37 3.91
C ARG A 43 7.01 -5.71 3.31
N ILE A 44 7.17 -5.81 1.99
CA ILE A 44 7.66 -7.04 1.33
C ILE A 44 9.05 -7.43 1.86
N THR A 45 9.91 -6.46 2.19
CA THR A 45 11.27 -6.71 2.71
C THR A 45 11.38 -6.64 4.23
N SER A 46 10.33 -6.22 4.94
CA SER A 46 10.29 -6.21 6.41
C SER A 46 10.36 -7.63 6.99
N LYS A 47 11.20 -7.80 8.02
CA LYS A 47 11.35 -9.07 8.76
C LYS A 47 10.22 -9.29 9.77
N ASP A 48 9.59 -8.20 10.22
CA ASP A 48 8.47 -8.20 11.18
C ASP A 48 7.10 -8.48 10.52
N SER A 49 7.06 -8.61 9.19
CA SER A 49 5.84 -8.91 8.43
C SER A 49 5.67 -10.41 8.24
N THR A 50 4.46 -10.91 8.47
CA THR A 50 4.12 -12.33 8.23
C THR A 50 4.20 -12.67 6.74
N LEU A 51 4.37 -13.95 6.39
CA LEU A 51 4.38 -14.40 4.98
C LEU A 51 3.12 -13.95 4.22
N GLY A 52 1.95 -14.03 4.87
CA GLY A 52 0.68 -13.58 4.28
C GLY A 52 0.64 -12.06 4.04
N GLU A 53 1.15 -11.28 4.99
CA GLU A 53 1.26 -9.82 4.85
C GLU A 53 2.22 -9.42 3.72
N ARG A 54 3.35 -10.12 3.59
CA ARG A 54 4.33 -9.88 2.52
C ARG A 54 3.75 -10.22 1.15
N ALA A 55 2.97 -11.32 1.05
CA ALA A 55 2.28 -11.69 -0.18
C ALA A 55 1.22 -10.65 -0.58
N ALA A 56 0.41 -10.18 0.37
CA ALA A 56 -0.56 -9.11 0.14
C ALA A 56 0.14 -7.81 -0.28
N ALA A 57 1.24 -7.44 0.38
CA ALA A 57 2.03 -6.26 0.02
C ALA A 57 2.63 -6.36 -1.39
N ALA A 58 3.06 -7.56 -1.81
CA ALA A 58 3.55 -7.80 -3.16
C ALA A 58 2.46 -7.64 -4.22
N ALA A 59 1.26 -8.16 -3.97
CA ALA A 59 0.11 -7.98 -4.85
C ALA A 59 -0.27 -6.50 -4.99
N VAL A 60 -0.32 -5.75 -3.87
CA VAL A 60 -0.58 -4.30 -3.88
C VAL A 60 0.51 -3.57 -4.65
N TRP A 61 1.78 -3.85 -4.40
CA TRP A 61 2.90 -3.21 -5.11
C TRP A 61 2.82 -3.42 -6.63
N ALA A 62 2.53 -4.64 -7.08
CA ALA A 62 2.38 -4.96 -8.49
C ALA A 62 1.17 -4.23 -9.12
N ALA A 63 0.04 -4.17 -8.42
CA ALA A 63 -1.16 -3.48 -8.89
C ALA A 63 -0.92 -1.97 -9.04
N MET A 64 -0.27 -1.33 -8.07
CA MET A 64 0.07 0.10 -8.13
C MET A 64 1.04 0.38 -9.29
N LYS A 65 2.07 -0.46 -9.48
CA LYS A 65 3.00 -0.36 -10.61
C LYS A 65 2.32 -0.50 -11.98
N ALA A 66 1.26 -1.30 -12.07
CA ALA A 66 0.49 -1.45 -13.30
C ALA A 66 -0.36 -0.21 -13.61
N LYS A 67 -0.88 0.48 -12.58
CA LYS A 67 -1.66 1.71 -12.70
C LYS A 67 -0.81 2.94 -13.03
N THR A 68 0.47 2.94 -12.63
CA THR A 68 1.40 4.03 -12.93
C THR A 68 1.89 4.05 -14.40
N LYS A 69 1.55 3.05 -15.21
CA LYS A 69 2.06 2.89 -16.58
C LYS A 69 1.09 3.37 -17.66
#